data_AF-A0A251ZT40-F1
#
_entry.id   AF-A0A251ZT40-F1
#
_cell.length_a   1.000
_cell.length_b   1.000
_cell.length_c   1.000
_cell.angle_alpha   90.00
_cell.angle_beta   90.00
_cell.angle_gamma   90.00
#
_symmetry.space_group_name_H-M   'P 1'
#
loop_
_entity.id
_entity.type
_entity.pdbx_description
1 polymer ?
#
loop_
_entity_poly.entity_id
_entity_poly.type
_entity_poly.pdbx_seq_one_letter_code
_entity_poly.pdbx_strand_id
1 'polypeptide(L)'
;YPQASTECQQQNINTAEEWYTHFMSVAGDAGFYHQCGFDVSNCGYNTADAFMQSIKAHNQIYTQTTSSQYGTNEVVVKTQATDASGKSVYPERLPLQAFYYQNATGLTEAQKYQQDYYNTTGKVVPVVYMNTTDFNNISFSYFADDQTINKGAETATELTASYDKTVDNCGSADAPASDCSGNIIRFTNYSTQFKVWDPSPAAVGRKGVSFMYVRQDLPLDKSFKDKTSGLVYYPTQEKPLAKDVNSIRCAYPVDGYTDRRYTNGENDACGATVKYPTDSQPCQEQGIITGQEWYDHFAAIPDVDKDRLQHQCGFSLASNESNLGNIFKAVIDGQKLLQTARGSANYDELILGVPAYNKVTDANGNVSYNIDNPKSLPIEAFFYTNATGLTEAQGYQKDYLEATGTYVPVVQFDLDTTTGKVTYTYNKADQTDSYNQNNQ
;
A
#
# COMPACT_ATOMS: atom_id res chain seq x y z
N TYR A 1 -44.10 -5.79 18.14
CA TYR A 1 -44.34 -6.01 19.58
C TYR A 1 -43.36 -5.17 20.39
N PRO A 2 -43.62 -3.88 20.66
CA PRO A 2 -42.55 -2.91 21.03
C PRO A 2 -41.75 -3.23 22.29
N GLN A 3 -42.34 -3.94 23.25
CA GLN A 3 -41.68 -4.36 24.50
C GLN A 3 -41.05 -5.76 24.43
N ALA A 4 -41.44 -6.58 23.45
CA ALA A 4 -40.99 -7.97 23.30
C ALA A 4 -40.13 -8.19 22.04
N SER A 5 -39.91 -7.13 21.26
CA SER A 5 -39.00 -7.09 20.10
C SER A 5 -37.78 -6.22 20.36
N THR A 6 -37.41 -6.01 21.63
CA THR A 6 -36.13 -5.40 22.02
C THR A 6 -35.00 -6.43 21.81
N GLU A 7 -33.75 -6.03 22.05
CA GLU A 7 -32.59 -6.91 21.92
C GLU A 7 -32.74 -8.18 22.78
N CYS A 8 -32.36 -9.34 22.23
CA CYS A 8 -32.60 -10.64 22.88
C CYS A 8 -32.02 -10.71 24.30
N GLN A 9 -30.82 -10.17 24.48
CA GLN A 9 -30.13 -10.14 25.77
C GLN A 9 -30.88 -9.32 26.83
N GLN A 10 -31.63 -8.27 26.44
CA GLN A 10 -32.46 -7.49 27.37
C GLN A 10 -33.69 -8.25 27.85
N GLN A 11 -34.08 -9.29 27.12
CA GLN A 11 -35.21 -10.17 27.42
C GLN A 11 -34.78 -11.48 28.09
N ASN A 12 -33.49 -11.61 28.45
CA ASN A 12 -32.86 -12.85 28.93
C ASN A 12 -32.93 -14.02 27.93
N ILE A 13 -33.05 -13.72 26.63
CA ILE A 13 -32.96 -14.70 25.55
C ILE A 13 -31.50 -14.72 25.10
N ASN A 14 -30.76 -15.76 25.49
CA ASN A 14 -29.32 -15.85 25.25
C ASN A 14 -28.94 -17.05 24.37
N THR A 15 -29.90 -17.93 24.05
CA THR A 15 -29.66 -19.13 23.25
C THR A 15 -30.62 -19.23 22.08
N ALA A 16 -30.22 -20.01 21.06
CA ALA A 16 -31.09 -20.32 19.93
C ALA A 16 -32.42 -21.01 20.34
N GLU A 17 -32.37 -21.88 21.36
CA GLU A 17 -33.55 -22.59 21.86
C GLU A 17 -34.56 -21.64 22.54
N GLU A 18 -34.05 -20.71 23.34
CA GLU A 18 -34.87 -19.66 23.96
C GLU A 18 -35.45 -18.73 22.89
N TRP A 19 -34.66 -18.37 21.88
CA TRP A 19 -35.12 -17.55 20.76
C TRP A 19 -36.22 -18.26 19.97
N TYR A 20 -36.04 -19.56 19.67
CA TYR A 20 -37.03 -20.35 18.95
C TYR A 20 -38.34 -20.47 19.75
N THR A 21 -38.24 -20.72 21.06
CA THR A 21 -39.40 -20.76 21.96
C THR A 21 -40.14 -19.42 21.97
N HIS A 22 -39.40 -18.31 22.04
CA HIS A 22 -39.95 -16.95 21.98
C HIS A 22 -40.63 -16.67 20.63
N PHE A 23 -39.98 -17.02 19.53
CA PHE A 23 -40.50 -16.86 18.17
C PHE A 23 -41.81 -17.63 17.95
N MET A 24 -41.85 -18.89 18.39
CA MET A 24 -43.00 -19.80 18.22
C MET A 24 -44.13 -19.57 19.24
N SER A 25 -43.95 -18.67 20.21
CA SER A 25 -44.98 -18.34 21.20
C SER A 25 -46.20 -17.62 20.60
N VAL A 26 -46.07 -17.14 19.36
CA VAL A 26 -47.15 -16.48 18.59
C VAL A 26 -47.36 -17.19 17.25
N ALA A 27 -48.60 -17.18 16.76
CA ALA A 27 -48.97 -17.93 15.56
C ALA A 27 -48.75 -17.13 14.25
N GLY A 28 -48.28 -17.82 13.21
CA GLY A 28 -48.14 -17.27 11.86
C GLY A 28 -47.15 -16.11 11.77
N ASP A 29 -47.43 -15.16 10.89
CA ASP A 29 -46.53 -14.02 10.61
C ASP A 29 -46.31 -13.09 11.81
N ALA A 30 -47.10 -13.24 12.88
CA ALA A 30 -46.88 -12.53 14.15
C ALA A 30 -45.47 -12.77 14.70
N GLY A 31 -44.85 -13.92 14.42
CA GLY A 31 -43.48 -14.26 14.82
C GLY A 31 -42.44 -13.25 14.30
N PHE A 32 -42.58 -12.78 13.06
CA PHE A 32 -41.65 -11.79 12.48
C PHE A 32 -41.67 -10.45 13.22
N TYR A 33 -42.83 -10.08 13.78
CA TYR A 33 -42.98 -8.85 14.57
C TYR A 33 -42.65 -9.05 16.06
N HIS A 34 -42.52 -10.31 16.51
CA HIS A 34 -42.28 -10.72 17.89
C HIS A 34 -40.83 -11.12 18.15
N GLN A 35 -40.06 -11.45 17.11
CA GLN A 35 -38.65 -11.82 17.26
C GLN A 35 -37.80 -10.70 17.87
N CYS A 36 -36.69 -11.10 18.48
CA CYS A 36 -35.63 -10.22 18.96
C CYS A 36 -34.37 -10.40 18.10
N GLY A 37 -33.55 -9.34 18.02
CA GLY A 37 -32.22 -9.41 17.43
C GLY A 37 -31.15 -9.69 18.50
N PHE A 38 -30.18 -10.57 18.19
CA PHE A 38 -29.01 -10.75 19.03
C PHE A 38 -28.07 -9.55 18.88
N ASP A 39 -27.88 -8.79 19.95
CA ASP A 39 -26.99 -7.62 19.95
C ASP A 39 -25.51 -8.06 19.94
N VAL A 40 -24.78 -7.62 18.92
CA VAL A 40 -23.34 -7.87 18.75
C VAL A 40 -22.51 -6.58 18.86
N SER A 41 -23.15 -5.46 19.21
CA SER A 41 -22.53 -4.13 19.29
C SER A 41 -21.98 -3.78 20.67
N ASN A 42 -22.43 -4.46 21.73
CA ASN A 42 -22.23 -4.03 23.11
C ASN A 42 -21.18 -4.86 23.87
N CYS A 43 -20.32 -4.19 24.64
CA CYS A 43 -19.15 -4.77 25.33
C CYS A 43 -19.47 -5.54 26.64
N GLY A 44 -20.75 -5.81 26.93
CA GLY A 44 -21.21 -6.47 28.17
C GLY A 44 -21.49 -7.97 28.05
N TYR A 45 -21.50 -8.51 26.83
CA TYR A 45 -21.81 -9.91 26.54
C TYR A 45 -20.74 -10.53 25.66
N ASN A 46 -20.67 -11.87 25.63
CA ASN A 46 -19.84 -12.59 24.69
C ASN A 46 -20.43 -12.43 23.28
N THR A 47 -19.99 -11.41 22.55
CA THR A 47 -20.54 -11.06 21.21
C THR A 47 -20.33 -12.17 20.18
N ALA A 48 -19.24 -12.95 20.31
CA ALA A 48 -19.01 -14.11 19.47
C ALA A 48 -20.05 -15.21 19.72
N ASP A 49 -20.41 -15.46 20.98
CA ASP A 49 -21.50 -16.38 21.30
C ASP A 49 -22.84 -15.83 20.81
N ALA A 50 -23.17 -14.57 21.04
CA ALA A 50 -24.42 -13.96 20.56
C ALA A 50 -24.60 -14.10 19.03
N PHE A 51 -23.54 -13.85 18.25
CA PHE A 51 -23.55 -14.08 16.81
C PHE A 51 -23.71 -15.57 16.47
N MET A 52 -23.03 -16.46 17.17
CA MET A 52 -23.18 -17.90 16.97
C MET A 52 -24.61 -18.39 17.30
N GLN A 53 -25.26 -17.83 18.32
CA GLN A 53 -26.63 -18.17 18.69
C GLN A 53 -27.63 -17.68 17.64
N SER A 54 -27.39 -16.55 16.96
CA SER A 54 -28.23 -16.11 15.85
C SER A 54 -28.18 -17.09 14.66
N ILE A 55 -26.99 -17.62 14.33
CA ILE A 55 -26.82 -18.65 13.29
C ILE A 55 -27.52 -19.95 13.69
N LYS A 56 -27.39 -20.39 14.94
CA LYS A 56 -28.09 -21.58 15.44
C LYS A 56 -29.61 -21.41 15.40
N ALA A 57 -30.13 -20.24 15.79
CA ALA A 57 -31.56 -19.92 15.75
C ALA A 57 -32.10 -19.98 14.31
N HIS A 58 -31.35 -19.42 13.36
CA HIS A 58 -31.68 -19.51 11.94
C HIS A 58 -31.73 -20.96 11.44
N ASN A 59 -30.72 -21.78 11.75
CA ASN A 59 -30.72 -23.19 11.37
C ASN A 59 -31.88 -23.96 12.02
N GLN A 60 -32.19 -23.66 13.29
CA GLN A 60 -33.28 -24.30 14.02
C GLN A 60 -34.63 -24.04 13.36
N ILE A 61 -34.98 -22.77 13.05
CA ILE A 61 -36.25 -22.47 12.37
C ILE A 61 -36.29 -23.06 10.95
N TYR A 62 -35.18 -23.00 10.21
CA TYR A 62 -35.08 -23.52 8.84
C TYR A 62 -35.36 -25.03 8.77
N THR A 63 -34.89 -25.82 9.75
CA THR A 63 -35.15 -27.27 9.77
C THR A 63 -36.60 -27.66 10.10
N GLN A 64 -37.40 -26.72 10.60
CA GLN A 64 -38.77 -26.96 11.08
C GLN A 64 -39.84 -26.50 10.07
N THR A 65 -39.44 -25.95 8.92
CA THR A 65 -40.34 -25.36 7.93
C THR A 65 -39.83 -25.55 6.51
N THR A 66 -40.74 -25.66 5.55
CA THR A 66 -40.40 -25.63 4.11
C THR A 66 -40.64 -24.26 3.48
N SER A 67 -41.07 -23.27 4.27
CA SER A 67 -41.39 -21.94 3.75
C SER A 67 -40.12 -21.11 3.54
N SER A 68 -39.96 -20.60 2.30
CA SER A 68 -38.82 -19.78 1.89
C SER A 68 -38.67 -18.48 2.69
N GLN A 69 -39.75 -18.01 3.33
CA GLN A 69 -39.73 -16.80 4.17
C GLN A 69 -38.83 -16.92 5.41
N TYR A 70 -38.43 -18.14 5.81
CA TYR A 70 -37.50 -18.39 6.92
C TYR A 70 -36.07 -18.69 6.45
N GLY A 71 -35.81 -18.62 5.14
CA GLY A 71 -34.55 -19.04 4.52
C GLY A 71 -33.44 -17.97 4.52
N THR A 72 -33.66 -16.81 5.13
CA THR A 72 -32.69 -15.70 5.17
C THR A 72 -32.33 -15.31 6.58
N ASN A 73 -31.06 -15.02 6.83
CA ASN A 73 -30.62 -14.27 8.00
C ASN A 73 -30.58 -12.77 7.69
N GLU A 74 -30.74 -11.94 8.72
CA GLU A 74 -30.62 -10.49 8.61
C GLU A 74 -29.51 -10.01 9.54
N VAL A 75 -28.57 -9.22 8.99
CA VAL A 75 -27.48 -8.60 9.75
C VAL A 75 -27.58 -7.10 9.53
N VAL A 76 -27.73 -6.36 10.63
CA VAL A 76 -27.80 -4.90 10.60
C VAL A 76 -26.41 -4.34 10.91
N VAL A 77 -25.86 -3.55 9.98
CA VAL A 77 -24.58 -2.87 10.14
C VAL A 77 -24.82 -1.43 10.55
N LYS A 78 -24.00 -0.91 11.48
CA LYS A 78 -24.09 0.47 11.96
C LYS A 78 -24.02 1.46 10.79
N THR A 79 -24.92 2.43 10.78
CA THR A 79 -24.92 3.52 9.79
C THR A 79 -23.62 4.32 9.86
N GLN A 80 -22.99 4.53 8.70
CA GLN A 80 -21.82 5.40 8.57
C GLN A 80 -22.17 6.89 8.72
N ALA A 81 -21.16 7.71 9.01
CA ALA A 81 -21.32 9.16 9.05
C ALA A 81 -21.74 9.68 7.67
N THR A 82 -22.82 10.47 7.65
CA THR A 82 -23.36 11.09 6.43
C THR A 82 -23.44 12.60 6.57
N ASP A 83 -23.37 13.31 5.43
CA ASP A 83 -23.64 14.73 5.37
C ASP A 83 -25.15 15.03 5.43
N ALA A 84 -25.54 16.30 5.36
CA ALA A 84 -26.93 16.72 5.42
C ALA A 84 -27.82 16.20 4.27
N SER A 85 -27.20 15.68 3.19
CA SER A 85 -27.89 15.05 2.06
C SER A 85 -27.95 13.52 2.15
N GLY A 86 -27.38 12.94 3.20
CA GLY A 86 -27.30 11.48 3.39
C GLY A 86 -26.13 10.82 2.66
N LYS A 87 -25.19 11.59 2.08
CA LYS A 87 -24.00 11.03 1.42
C LYS A 87 -22.94 10.68 2.46
N SER A 88 -22.24 9.55 2.29
CA SER A 88 -21.12 9.19 3.17
C SER A 88 -20.05 10.28 3.21
N VAL A 89 -19.61 10.67 4.41
CA VAL A 89 -18.54 11.67 4.59
C VAL A 89 -17.16 11.06 4.33
N TYR A 90 -17.01 9.76 4.54
CA TYR A 90 -15.76 9.01 4.37
C TYR A 90 -15.99 7.69 3.61
N PRO A 91 -16.46 7.74 2.35
CA PRO A 91 -16.76 6.55 1.56
C PRO A 91 -15.56 5.61 1.42
N GLU A 92 -14.33 6.14 1.44
CA GLU A 92 -13.10 5.37 1.38
C GLU A 92 -12.83 4.51 2.63
N ARG A 93 -13.56 4.72 3.73
CA ARG A 93 -13.45 3.93 4.97
C ARG A 93 -14.44 2.78 5.04
N LEU A 94 -15.29 2.62 4.03
CA LEU A 94 -16.26 1.53 4.00
C LEU A 94 -15.53 0.19 3.83
N PRO A 95 -15.90 -0.85 4.60
CA PRO A 95 -15.31 -2.18 4.49
C PRO A 95 -15.88 -2.95 3.29
N LEU A 96 -15.87 -2.34 2.10
CA LEU A 96 -16.36 -2.97 0.87
C LEU A 96 -15.30 -3.96 0.35
N GLN A 97 -15.70 -5.21 0.19
CA GLN A 97 -14.84 -6.26 -0.35
C GLN A 97 -15.08 -6.52 -1.85
N ALA A 98 -16.35 -6.46 -2.29
CA ALA A 98 -16.73 -6.63 -3.69
C ALA A 98 -18.12 -6.04 -3.95
N PHE A 99 -18.38 -5.64 -5.19
CA PHE A 99 -19.73 -5.56 -5.75
C PHE A 99 -20.04 -6.89 -6.43
N TYR A 100 -21.23 -7.45 -6.23
CA TYR A 100 -21.57 -8.75 -6.82
C TYR A 100 -22.75 -8.66 -7.76
N TYR A 101 -22.85 -9.63 -8.67
CA TYR A 101 -23.98 -9.80 -9.57
C TYR A 101 -24.36 -11.27 -9.74
N GLN A 102 -25.61 -11.52 -10.13
CA GLN A 102 -26.15 -12.87 -10.36
C GLN A 102 -26.67 -13.06 -11.80
N ASN A 103 -26.84 -11.97 -12.55
CA ASN A 103 -27.35 -11.98 -13.92
C ASN A 103 -26.87 -10.72 -14.68
N ALA A 104 -27.15 -10.65 -15.98
CA ALA A 104 -26.67 -9.57 -16.85
C ALA A 104 -27.11 -8.16 -16.43
N THR A 105 -28.32 -8.01 -15.90
CA THR A 105 -28.80 -6.72 -15.35
C THR A 105 -27.97 -6.33 -14.13
N GLY A 106 -27.77 -7.28 -13.20
CA GLY A 106 -26.94 -7.06 -12.02
C GLY A 106 -25.48 -6.76 -12.36
N LEU A 107 -24.92 -7.35 -13.42
CA LEU A 107 -23.57 -7.03 -13.88
C LEU A 107 -23.46 -5.54 -14.25
N THR A 108 -24.42 -5.03 -15.01
CA THR A 108 -24.46 -3.62 -15.41
C THR A 108 -24.53 -2.69 -14.19
N GLU A 109 -25.29 -3.07 -13.16
CA GLU A 109 -25.38 -2.31 -11.92
C GLU A 109 -24.09 -2.37 -11.09
N ALA A 110 -23.52 -3.56 -10.91
CA ALA A 110 -22.27 -3.75 -10.18
C ALA A 110 -21.10 -2.98 -10.83
N GLN A 111 -21.06 -2.94 -12.16
CA GLN A 111 -20.12 -2.11 -12.93
C GLN A 111 -20.31 -0.61 -12.66
N LYS A 112 -21.56 -0.13 -12.59
CA LYS A 112 -21.83 1.27 -12.22
C LYS A 112 -21.43 1.56 -10.78
N TYR A 113 -21.67 0.64 -9.84
CA TYR A 113 -21.23 0.79 -8.46
C TYR A 113 -19.71 0.87 -8.35
N GLN A 114 -19.00 0.02 -9.09
CA GLN A 114 -17.55 0.07 -9.19
C GLN A 114 -17.08 1.44 -9.71
N GLN A 115 -17.63 1.90 -10.83
CA GLN A 115 -17.25 3.18 -11.42
C GLN A 115 -17.58 4.38 -10.50
N ASP A 116 -18.75 4.39 -9.87
CA ASP A 116 -19.17 5.50 -8.98
C ASP A 116 -18.35 5.55 -7.69
N TYR A 117 -18.12 4.39 -7.07
CA TYR A 117 -17.27 4.30 -5.89
C TYR A 117 -15.83 4.72 -6.21
N TYR A 118 -15.31 4.27 -7.36
CA TYR A 118 -14.01 4.71 -7.85
C TYR A 118 -13.94 6.21 -8.08
N ASN A 119 -14.87 6.78 -8.85
CA ASN A 119 -14.93 8.24 -9.12
C ASN A 119 -15.02 9.07 -7.82
N THR A 120 -15.58 8.50 -6.76
CA THR A 120 -15.72 9.16 -5.47
C THR A 120 -14.48 9.01 -4.58
N THR A 121 -13.76 7.89 -4.65
CA THR A 121 -12.75 7.51 -3.64
C THR A 121 -11.35 7.27 -4.18
N GLY A 122 -11.19 7.11 -5.49
CA GLY A 122 -9.95 6.58 -6.10
C GLY A 122 -9.65 5.13 -5.71
N LYS A 123 -10.61 4.38 -5.15
CA LYS A 123 -10.41 2.98 -4.76
C LYS A 123 -11.19 2.03 -5.66
N VAL A 124 -10.50 1.00 -6.14
CA VAL A 124 -11.12 -0.09 -6.89
C VAL A 124 -11.68 -1.15 -5.95
N VAL A 125 -12.97 -1.44 -6.08
CA VAL A 125 -13.65 -2.60 -5.46
C VAL A 125 -14.03 -3.56 -6.60
N PRO A 126 -13.65 -4.85 -6.54
CA PRO A 126 -13.88 -5.78 -7.64
C PRO A 126 -15.37 -6.08 -7.85
N VAL A 127 -15.75 -6.27 -9.11
CA VAL A 127 -17.04 -6.87 -9.49
C VAL A 127 -16.86 -8.40 -9.54
N VAL A 128 -17.73 -9.15 -8.86
CA VAL A 128 -17.69 -10.62 -8.83
C VAL A 128 -19.03 -11.23 -9.21
N TYR A 129 -19.00 -12.32 -9.97
CA TYR A 129 -20.17 -13.15 -10.21
C TYR A 129 -20.46 -14.00 -8.97
N MET A 130 -21.70 -13.99 -8.49
CA MET A 130 -22.20 -14.84 -7.43
C MET A 130 -23.05 -15.94 -8.05
N ASN A 131 -22.54 -17.17 -8.07
CA ASN A 131 -23.29 -18.31 -8.56
C ASN A 131 -24.27 -18.79 -7.50
N THR A 132 -25.55 -18.65 -7.78
CA THR A 132 -26.65 -19.12 -6.91
C THR A 132 -27.47 -20.23 -7.54
N THR A 133 -26.88 -21.01 -8.46
CA THR A 133 -27.54 -22.17 -9.09
C THR A 133 -27.83 -23.26 -8.05
N ASP A 134 -26.94 -23.42 -7.07
CA ASP A 134 -27.15 -24.22 -5.88
C ASP A 134 -26.97 -23.32 -4.63
N PHE A 135 -28.07 -23.00 -3.96
CA PHE A 135 -28.05 -22.18 -2.75
C PHE A 135 -27.35 -22.85 -1.56
N ASN A 136 -27.12 -24.17 -1.62
CA ASN A 136 -26.29 -24.86 -0.61
C ASN A 136 -24.80 -24.75 -0.91
N ASN A 137 -24.43 -24.27 -2.10
CA ASN A 137 -23.04 -24.17 -2.55
C ASN A 137 -22.84 -22.90 -3.40
N ILE A 138 -23.06 -21.75 -2.78
CA ILE A 138 -22.81 -20.46 -3.39
C ILE A 138 -21.30 -20.29 -3.61
N SER A 139 -20.92 -19.89 -4.82
CA SER A 139 -19.53 -19.58 -5.16
C SER A 139 -19.42 -18.18 -5.76
N PHE A 140 -18.22 -17.61 -5.67
CA PHE A 140 -17.89 -16.32 -6.26
C PHE A 140 -16.79 -16.49 -7.30
N SER A 141 -16.94 -15.83 -8.44
CA SER A 141 -15.95 -15.86 -9.52
C SER A 141 -15.63 -14.45 -9.97
N TYR A 142 -14.35 -14.18 -10.19
CA TYR A 142 -13.88 -12.92 -10.75
C TYR A 142 -13.60 -13.11 -12.24
N PHE A 143 -14.16 -12.23 -13.07
CA PHE A 143 -13.86 -12.15 -14.49
C PHE A 143 -13.27 -10.77 -14.81
N ALA A 144 -12.14 -10.75 -15.50
CA ALA A 144 -11.45 -9.50 -15.82
C ALA A 144 -12.28 -8.60 -16.75
N ASP A 145 -13.11 -9.19 -17.60
CA ASP A 145 -13.95 -8.45 -18.55
C ASP A 145 -15.21 -7.87 -17.90
N ASP A 146 -15.52 -8.26 -16.66
CA ASP A 146 -16.59 -7.65 -15.87
C ASP A 146 -16.16 -6.32 -15.24
N GLN A 147 -14.86 -6.05 -15.16
CA GLN A 147 -14.34 -4.83 -14.52
C GLN A 147 -14.41 -3.65 -15.49
N THR A 148 -14.93 -2.53 -15.01
CA THR A 148 -14.88 -1.23 -15.72
C THR A 148 -13.63 -0.42 -15.39
N ILE A 149 -13.04 -0.67 -14.21
CA ILE A 149 -11.79 -0.05 -13.79
C ILE A 149 -10.65 -1.05 -13.92
N ASN A 150 -9.63 -0.71 -14.71
CA ASN A 150 -8.41 -1.48 -14.78
C ASN A 150 -7.39 -0.90 -13.79
N LYS A 151 -7.27 -1.54 -12.63
CA LYS A 151 -6.35 -1.12 -11.54
C LYS A 151 -4.92 -0.87 -12.03
N GLY A 152 -4.40 -1.67 -12.96
CA GLY A 152 -3.03 -1.45 -13.45
C GLY A 152 -2.90 -0.24 -14.38
N ALA A 153 -3.90 0.03 -15.22
CA ALA A 153 -3.93 1.24 -16.05
C ALA A 153 -4.09 2.52 -15.21
N GLU A 154 -4.88 2.43 -14.15
CA GLU A 154 -5.01 3.47 -13.13
C GLU A 154 -3.69 3.72 -12.42
N THR A 155 -3.03 2.67 -11.90
CA THR A 155 -1.71 2.82 -11.26
C THR A 155 -0.70 3.49 -12.19
N ALA A 156 -0.65 3.14 -13.48
CA ALA A 156 0.22 3.86 -14.42
C ALA A 156 -0.14 5.36 -14.57
N THR A 157 -1.44 5.70 -14.50
CA THR A 157 -1.93 7.08 -14.50
C THR A 157 -1.57 7.82 -13.22
N GLU A 158 -1.74 7.20 -12.05
CA GLU A 158 -1.36 7.74 -10.73
C GLU A 158 0.15 7.98 -10.64
N LEU A 159 0.95 7.01 -11.07
CA LEU A 159 2.41 7.14 -11.13
C LEU A 159 2.83 8.31 -12.02
N THR A 160 2.20 8.46 -13.19
CA THR A 160 2.46 9.59 -14.10
C THR A 160 2.04 10.93 -13.48
N ALA A 161 0.86 10.99 -12.86
CA ALA A 161 0.38 12.20 -12.20
C ALA A 161 1.29 12.62 -11.04
N SER A 162 1.74 11.66 -10.23
CA SER A 162 2.69 11.91 -9.15
C SER A 162 4.07 12.34 -9.69
N TYR A 163 4.57 11.71 -10.75
CA TYR A 163 5.81 12.10 -11.43
C TYR A 163 5.77 13.56 -11.93
N ASP A 164 4.67 13.96 -12.57
CA ASP A 164 4.49 15.30 -13.14
C ASP A 164 4.17 16.38 -12.09
N LYS A 165 3.76 15.99 -10.89
CA LYS A 165 3.40 16.91 -9.81
C LYS A 165 4.66 17.52 -9.20
N THR A 166 4.92 18.77 -9.52
CA THR A 166 6.07 19.52 -8.99
C THR A 166 5.61 20.47 -7.88
N VAL A 167 5.92 20.11 -6.63
CA VAL A 167 5.59 20.90 -5.44
C VAL A 167 6.80 21.03 -4.51
N ASP A 168 6.83 22.09 -3.72
CA ASP A 168 7.87 22.30 -2.70
C ASP A 168 7.61 21.46 -1.45
N ASN A 169 6.35 21.27 -1.08
CA ASN A 169 5.87 20.46 0.04
C ASN A 169 4.42 20.01 -0.19
N CYS A 170 3.92 19.15 0.69
CA CYS A 170 2.59 18.55 0.59
C CYS A 170 1.57 19.21 1.54
N GLY A 171 1.52 20.54 1.51
CA GLY A 171 0.49 21.35 2.17
C GLY A 171 0.89 21.92 3.54
N SER A 172 2.06 21.58 4.07
CA SER A 172 2.61 22.17 5.29
C SER A 172 4.14 22.13 5.30
N ALA A 173 4.75 22.89 6.20
CA ALA A 173 6.20 22.87 6.42
C ALA A 173 6.72 21.52 6.95
N ASP A 174 5.86 20.66 7.50
CA ASP A 174 6.21 19.34 8.04
C ASP A 174 5.84 18.18 7.10
N ALA A 175 5.35 18.48 5.90
CA ALA A 175 4.95 17.48 4.90
C ALA A 175 5.89 17.52 3.69
N PRO A 176 6.95 16.69 3.63
CA PRO A 176 7.85 16.54 2.48
C PRO A 176 7.11 16.41 1.15
N ALA A 177 7.71 16.92 0.06
CA ALA A 177 7.17 16.72 -1.28
C ALA A 177 6.99 15.23 -1.64
N SER A 178 7.81 14.33 -1.08
CA SER A 178 7.69 12.88 -1.23
C SER A 178 6.40 12.28 -0.67
N ASP A 179 5.64 13.03 0.13
CA ASP A 179 4.39 12.54 0.69
C ASP A 179 3.23 12.57 -0.32
N CYS A 180 3.32 13.36 -1.38
CA CYS A 180 2.22 13.55 -2.34
C CYS A 180 2.70 13.82 -3.78
N SER A 181 3.99 13.65 -4.07
CA SER A 181 4.54 13.88 -5.41
C SER A 181 5.82 13.10 -5.62
N GLY A 182 6.16 12.87 -6.88
CA GLY A 182 7.26 12.02 -7.30
C GLY A 182 7.04 10.55 -6.91
N ASN A 183 7.78 9.66 -7.56
CA ASN A 183 7.70 8.23 -7.27
C ASN A 183 8.93 7.79 -6.47
N ILE A 184 8.69 7.00 -5.42
CA ILE A 184 9.73 6.39 -4.60
C ILE A 184 9.99 5.00 -5.16
N ILE A 185 11.07 4.84 -5.91
CA ILE A 185 11.35 3.63 -6.68
C ILE A 185 12.58 2.88 -6.14
N ARG A 186 12.61 1.57 -6.33
CA ARG A 186 13.79 0.77 -6.04
C ARG A 186 14.02 -0.26 -7.13
N PHE A 187 15.17 -0.17 -7.79
CA PHE A 187 15.67 -1.25 -8.63
C PHE A 187 16.16 -2.41 -7.76
N THR A 188 15.86 -3.63 -8.19
CA THR A 188 16.27 -4.88 -7.54
C THR A 188 16.27 -6.01 -8.57
N ASN A 189 16.55 -7.25 -8.15
CA ASN A 189 16.57 -8.42 -9.02
C ASN A 189 15.67 -9.53 -8.44
N TYR A 190 15.12 -10.36 -9.32
CA TYR A 190 14.31 -11.50 -8.86
C TYR A 190 15.16 -12.62 -8.26
N SER A 191 14.58 -13.27 -7.25
CA SER A 191 15.20 -14.38 -6.55
C SER A 191 14.12 -15.31 -6.02
N THR A 192 14.41 -16.60 -6.02
CA THR A 192 13.60 -17.59 -5.30
C THR A 192 14.02 -17.74 -3.84
N GLN A 193 15.15 -17.14 -3.44
CA GLN A 193 15.72 -17.25 -2.08
C GLN A 193 15.25 -16.13 -1.14
N PHE A 194 14.86 -14.99 -1.68
CA PHE A 194 14.36 -13.83 -0.93
C PHE A 194 13.33 -13.10 -1.78
N LYS A 195 12.40 -12.40 -1.13
CA LYS A 195 11.36 -11.65 -1.84
C LYS A 195 11.85 -10.23 -2.16
N VAL A 196 11.28 -9.64 -3.21
CA VAL A 196 11.63 -8.30 -3.71
C VAL A 196 11.53 -7.21 -2.63
N TRP A 197 10.64 -7.40 -1.65
CA TRP A 197 10.42 -6.48 -0.54
C TRP A 197 11.27 -6.76 0.70
N ASP A 198 12.03 -7.85 0.73
CA ASP A 198 12.89 -8.19 1.86
C ASP A 198 14.18 -7.33 1.86
N PRO A 199 14.63 -6.84 3.03
CA PRO A 199 15.90 -6.15 3.14
C PRO A 199 17.07 -7.14 2.99
N SER A 200 18.15 -6.69 2.35
CA SER A 200 19.38 -7.46 2.31
C SER A 200 20.11 -7.41 3.66
N PRO A 201 21.02 -8.37 3.95
CA PRO A 201 21.88 -8.30 5.13
C PRO A 201 22.65 -6.98 5.25
N ALA A 202 23.09 -6.43 4.13
CA ALA A 202 23.76 -5.13 4.09
C ALA A 202 22.81 -3.98 4.48
N ALA A 203 21.56 -4.00 4.00
CA ALA A 203 20.56 -3.00 4.34
C ALA A 203 20.21 -3.02 5.84
N VAL A 204 20.06 -4.22 6.43
CA VAL A 204 19.89 -4.39 7.88
C VAL A 204 21.10 -3.83 8.63
N GLY A 205 22.31 -4.21 8.21
CA GLY A 205 23.55 -3.77 8.85
C GLY A 205 23.76 -2.26 8.85
N ARG A 206 23.34 -1.56 7.79
CA ARG A 206 23.40 -0.09 7.69
C ARG A 206 22.11 0.63 8.10
N LYS A 207 21.19 -0.10 8.74
CA LYS A 207 19.93 0.42 9.30
C LYS A 207 19.04 1.10 8.25
N GLY A 208 19.10 0.68 6.99
CA GLY A 208 18.33 1.33 5.94
C GLY A 208 18.42 0.69 4.56
N VAL A 209 17.34 0.88 3.81
CA VAL A 209 17.15 0.41 2.44
C VAL A 209 17.19 1.61 1.49
N SER A 210 18.02 1.53 0.44
CA SER A 210 18.13 2.60 -0.55
C SER A 210 16.97 2.54 -1.55
N PHE A 211 16.36 3.68 -1.77
CA PHE A 211 15.39 3.99 -2.81
C PHE A 211 15.86 5.24 -3.58
N MET A 212 15.26 5.48 -4.73
CA MET A 212 15.42 6.73 -5.46
C MET A 212 14.10 7.49 -5.46
N TYR A 213 14.19 8.81 -5.52
CA TYR A 213 13.07 9.68 -5.78
C TYR A 213 13.13 10.13 -7.24
N VAL A 214 12.04 9.94 -8.00
CA VAL A 214 11.95 10.40 -9.39
C VAL A 214 10.80 11.38 -9.56
N ARG A 215 11.07 12.49 -10.25
CA ARG A 215 10.10 13.56 -10.52
C ARG A 215 10.43 14.25 -11.82
N GLN A 216 9.44 14.86 -12.48
CA GLN A 216 9.58 15.43 -13.82
C GLN A 216 10.69 16.49 -13.94
N ASP A 217 10.94 17.24 -12.87
CA ASP A 217 11.96 18.30 -12.79
C ASP A 217 13.32 17.81 -12.25
N LEU A 218 13.48 16.49 -12.04
CA LEU A 218 14.69 15.83 -11.54
C LEU A 218 15.04 14.65 -12.48
N PRO A 219 15.80 14.90 -13.56
CA PRO A 219 16.08 13.86 -14.54
C PRO A 219 17.01 12.78 -13.97
N LEU A 220 16.62 11.54 -14.21
CA LEU A 220 17.29 10.35 -13.72
C LEU A 220 18.55 10.03 -14.52
N ASP A 221 19.62 9.66 -13.81
CA ASP A 221 20.90 9.30 -14.42
C ASP A 221 20.80 8.09 -15.37
N LYS A 222 21.46 8.18 -16.53
CA LYS A 222 21.43 7.14 -17.57
C LYS A 222 22.09 5.81 -17.16
N SER A 223 22.85 5.77 -16.07
CA SER A 223 23.45 4.54 -15.52
C SER A 223 22.40 3.53 -15.06
N PHE A 224 21.14 3.96 -14.84
CA PHE A 224 20.03 3.06 -14.53
C PHE A 224 19.43 2.36 -15.74
N LYS A 225 19.85 2.68 -16.97
CA LYS A 225 19.30 2.07 -18.20
C LYS A 225 19.40 0.55 -18.26
N ASP A 226 20.40 -0.03 -17.58
CA ASP A 226 20.68 -1.47 -17.59
C ASP A 226 20.04 -2.18 -16.39
N LYS A 227 19.34 -1.45 -15.50
CA LYS A 227 18.54 -2.05 -14.43
C LYS A 227 17.23 -2.55 -15.02
N THR A 228 16.84 -3.77 -14.66
CA THR A 228 15.79 -4.52 -15.36
C THR A 228 14.42 -4.39 -14.72
N SER A 229 14.34 -4.38 -13.38
CA SER A 229 13.07 -4.40 -12.67
C SER A 229 13.15 -3.83 -11.26
N GLY A 230 11.99 -3.66 -10.62
CA GLY A 230 11.91 -3.10 -9.28
C GLY A 230 10.49 -2.95 -8.75
N LEU A 231 10.37 -2.14 -7.70
CA LEU A 231 9.11 -1.80 -7.07
C LEU A 231 8.97 -0.29 -6.88
N VAL A 232 7.72 0.17 -6.79
CA VAL A 232 7.35 1.55 -6.49
C VAL A 232 6.56 1.58 -5.20
N TYR A 233 6.88 2.52 -4.31
CA TYR A 233 6.09 2.81 -3.12
C TYR A 233 5.15 3.98 -3.36
N TYR A 234 3.93 3.88 -2.83
CA TYR A 234 2.97 4.98 -2.76
C TYR A 234 3.59 6.17 -2.02
N PRO A 235 3.32 7.41 -2.44
CA PRO A 235 3.49 8.58 -1.59
C PRO A 235 2.66 8.45 -0.30
N THR A 236 3.18 8.98 0.81
CA THR A 236 2.61 8.77 2.15
C THR A 236 1.14 9.20 2.27
N GLN A 237 0.73 10.28 1.62
CA GLN A 237 -0.64 10.82 1.63
C GLN A 237 -1.57 10.14 0.62
N GLU A 238 -1.02 9.39 -0.35
CA GLU A 238 -1.76 8.75 -1.45
C GLU A 238 -1.91 7.24 -1.21
N LYS A 239 -1.18 6.66 -0.25
CA LYS A 239 -1.27 5.24 0.07
C LYS A 239 -2.67 4.83 0.58
N PRO A 240 -3.11 3.59 0.33
CA PRO A 240 -4.27 3.02 1.00
C PRO A 240 -4.12 3.02 2.54
N LEU A 241 -5.22 3.24 3.26
CA LEU A 241 -5.24 3.36 4.72
C LEU A 241 -4.57 2.19 5.46
N ALA A 242 -4.67 0.98 4.92
CA ALA A 242 -4.10 -0.24 5.51
C ALA A 242 -2.58 -0.40 5.30
N LYS A 243 -1.95 0.49 4.54
CA LYS A 243 -0.50 0.49 4.29
C LYS A 243 0.23 1.36 5.32
N ASP A 244 1.46 1.03 5.64
CA ASP A 244 2.35 1.83 6.49
C ASP A 244 2.87 3.06 5.75
N VAL A 245 3.25 4.09 6.50
CA VAL A 245 3.89 5.29 5.95
C VAL A 245 5.33 4.99 5.51
N ASN A 246 5.86 5.77 4.57
CA ASN A 246 7.27 5.68 4.21
C ASN A 246 8.14 6.25 5.33
N SER A 247 8.92 5.40 5.98
CA SER A 247 9.86 5.83 7.03
C SER A 247 11.18 6.27 6.39
N ILE A 248 11.21 7.44 5.75
CA ILE A 248 12.46 7.99 5.18
C ILE A 248 13.33 8.51 6.33
N ARG A 249 14.49 7.89 6.56
CA ARG A 249 15.43 8.29 7.63
C ARG A 249 16.29 9.48 7.24
N CYS A 250 16.78 9.47 6.00
CA CYS A 250 17.58 10.53 5.44
C CYS A 250 17.55 10.50 3.91
N ALA A 251 17.96 11.60 3.29
CA ALA A 251 18.03 11.76 1.85
C ALA A 251 19.32 12.46 1.42
N TYR A 252 19.87 12.02 0.29
CA TYR A 252 21.05 12.60 -0.34
C TYR A 252 20.68 13.13 -1.74
N PRO A 253 21.11 14.35 -2.13
CA PRO A 253 20.84 14.89 -3.47
C PRO A 253 21.48 14.11 -4.64
N VAL A 254 22.45 13.23 -4.31
CA VAL A 254 23.14 12.31 -5.23
C VAL A 254 23.48 11.01 -4.49
N ASP A 255 24.11 10.04 -5.16
CA ASP A 255 24.68 8.83 -4.53
C ASP A 255 25.37 9.15 -3.21
N GLY A 256 24.82 8.63 -2.11
CA GLY A 256 25.24 8.98 -0.77
C GLY A 256 26.46 8.22 -0.30
N TYR A 257 26.97 7.20 -1.01
CA TYR A 257 27.98 6.26 -0.46
C TYR A 257 27.52 5.61 0.85
N THR A 258 26.25 5.21 0.88
CA THR A 258 25.53 4.77 2.09
C THR A 258 26.01 3.44 2.67
N ASP A 259 26.90 2.72 1.98
CA ASP A 259 27.62 1.54 2.47
C ASP A 259 28.88 1.89 3.29
N ARG A 260 29.33 3.15 3.28
CA ARG A 260 30.56 3.61 3.96
C ARG A 260 30.31 4.63 5.07
N ARG A 261 29.07 4.70 5.56
CA ARG A 261 28.64 5.68 6.56
C ARG A 261 28.43 5.07 7.94
N TYR A 262 28.73 5.87 8.96
CA TYR A 262 28.78 5.45 10.35
C TYR A 262 28.23 6.52 11.28
N THR A 263 27.52 6.06 12.32
CA THR A 263 27.10 6.87 13.46
C THR A 263 27.66 6.21 14.71
N ASN A 264 28.44 6.93 15.52
CA ASN A 264 29.06 6.42 16.75
C ASN A 264 29.84 5.10 16.56
N GLY A 265 30.52 4.94 15.42
CA GLY A 265 31.34 3.77 15.11
C GLY A 265 30.57 2.55 14.60
N GLU A 266 29.24 2.65 14.43
CA GLU A 266 28.41 1.60 13.84
C GLU A 266 27.97 1.97 12.43
N ASN A 267 27.82 0.97 11.55
CA ASN A 267 27.27 1.18 10.20
C ASN A 267 25.90 1.87 10.30
N ASP A 268 25.76 2.98 9.60
CA ASP A 268 24.51 3.71 9.49
C ASP A 268 24.52 4.53 8.19
N ALA A 269 23.61 4.20 7.27
CA ALA A 269 23.49 4.87 5.98
C ALA A 269 23.21 6.38 6.08
N CYS A 270 22.79 6.88 7.25
CA CYS A 270 22.54 8.31 7.49
C CYS A 270 23.66 9.03 8.24
N GLY A 271 24.76 8.34 8.59
CA GLY A 271 25.88 8.91 9.33
C GLY A 271 26.96 9.54 8.42
N ALA A 272 28.13 9.80 9.00
CA ALA A 272 29.29 10.31 8.27
C ALA A 272 30.08 9.21 7.59
N THR A 273 30.71 9.52 6.46
CA THR A 273 31.64 8.59 5.82
C THR A 273 32.93 8.44 6.62
N VAL A 274 33.57 7.28 6.51
CA VAL A 274 34.89 7.02 7.13
C VAL A 274 35.98 7.97 6.60
N LYS A 275 35.85 8.40 5.33
CA LYS A 275 36.85 9.27 4.70
C LYS A 275 36.75 10.72 5.18
N TYR A 276 35.54 11.21 5.46
CA TYR A 276 35.27 12.57 5.94
C TYR A 276 34.44 12.55 7.22
N PRO A 277 34.95 11.99 8.32
CA PRO A 277 34.16 11.73 9.52
C PRO A 277 33.70 13.02 10.24
N THR A 278 34.28 14.18 9.94
CA THR A 278 33.86 15.48 10.48
C THR A 278 32.99 16.26 9.50
N ASP A 279 33.29 16.18 8.21
CA ASP A 279 32.71 17.06 7.19
C ASP A 279 31.48 16.44 6.50
N SER A 280 31.26 15.14 6.65
CA SER A 280 30.12 14.42 6.04
C SER A 280 29.05 13.98 7.04
N GLN A 281 29.07 14.55 8.25
CA GLN A 281 28.01 14.39 9.26
C GLN A 281 26.64 14.84 8.71
N PRO A 282 25.50 14.45 9.33
CA PRO A 282 24.19 14.92 8.90
C PRO A 282 24.15 16.44 8.69
N CYS A 283 23.53 16.90 7.60
CA CYS A 283 23.62 18.30 7.17
C CYS A 283 23.17 19.28 8.27
N GLN A 284 22.07 18.94 8.96
CA GLN A 284 21.52 19.76 10.03
C GLN A 284 22.49 19.93 11.22
N GLU A 285 23.31 18.92 11.53
CA GLU A 285 24.32 19.00 12.60
C GLU A 285 25.45 19.97 12.26
N GLN A 286 25.65 20.23 10.97
CA GLN A 286 26.65 21.16 10.46
C GLN A 286 26.08 22.56 10.16
N GLY A 287 24.78 22.77 10.41
CA GLY A 287 24.10 24.01 10.07
C GLY A 287 23.80 24.18 8.57
N ILE A 288 23.93 23.12 7.77
CA ILE A 288 23.57 23.09 6.35
C ILE A 288 22.09 22.75 6.26
N ILE A 289 21.25 23.73 5.88
CA ILE A 289 19.79 23.59 5.90
C ILE A 289 19.12 23.95 4.57
N THR A 290 19.89 24.43 3.58
CA THR A 290 19.41 24.75 2.23
C THR A 290 20.17 23.98 1.16
N GLY A 291 19.55 23.85 -0.03
CA GLY A 291 20.21 23.22 -1.18
C GLY A 291 21.46 23.97 -1.64
N GLN A 292 21.49 25.31 -1.49
CA GLN A 292 22.66 26.12 -1.83
C GLN A 292 23.82 25.87 -0.88
N GLU A 293 23.58 25.86 0.44
CA GLU A 293 24.60 25.53 1.43
C GLU A 293 25.14 24.11 1.21
N TRP A 294 24.26 23.15 0.90
CA TRP A 294 24.70 21.80 0.54
C TRP A 294 25.57 21.79 -0.71
N TYR A 295 25.19 22.53 -1.77
CA TYR A 295 25.96 22.59 -3.00
C TYR A 295 27.33 23.24 -2.78
N ASP A 296 27.39 24.31 -1.98
CA ASP A 296 28.64 24.99 -1.65
C ASP A 296 29.58 24.06 -0.85
N HIS A 297 29.03 23.32 0.13
CA HIS A 297 29.76 22.27 0.86
C HIS A 297 30.24 21.15 -0.05
N PHE A 298 29.36 20.65 -0.93
CA PHE A 298 29.68 19.61 -1.90
C PHE A 298 30.80 20.06 -2.84
N ALA A 299 30.72 21.28 -3.38
CA ALA A 299 31.68 21.82 -4.34
C ALA A 299 33.00 22.32 -3.71
N ALA A 300 33.09 22.40 -2.38
CA ALA A 300 34.27 22.89 -1.66
C ALA A 300 35.53 22.06 -1.92
N ILE A 301 35.40 20.81 -2.36
CA ILE A 301 36.53 19.93 -2.70
C ILE A 301 36.52 19.51 -4.18
N PRO A 302 37.69 19.19 -4.77
CA PRO A 302 37.79 18.67 -6.14
C PRO A 302 37.01 17.35 -6.33
N ASP A 303 36.44 17.15 -7.52
CA ASP A 303 35.82 15.87 -7.91
C ASP A 303 36.91 14.90 -8.41
N VAL A 304 37.70 14.37 -7.47
CA VAL A 304 38.75 13.38 -7.72
C VAL A 304 38.42 12.13 -6.92
N ASP A 305 38.55 10.94 -7.53
CA ASP A 305 38.40 9.63 -6.86
C ASP A 305 37.14 9.47 -5.98
N LYS A 306 36.04 10.12 -6.38
CA LYS A 306 34.74 10.08 -5.68
C LYS A 306 34.78 10.74 -4.30
N ASP A 307 35.75 11.62 -4.06
CA ASP A 307 35.92 12.34 -2.79
C ASP A 307 34.73 13.22 -2.50
N ARG A 308 34.23 13.92 -3.53
CA ARG A 308 33.07 14.79 -3.41
C ARG A 308 31.82 14.06 -2.92
N LEU A 309 31.57 12.86 -3.43
CA LEU A 309 30.44 12.03 -3.01
C LEU A 309 30.61 11.53 -1.56
N GLN A 310 31.83 11.32 -1.09
CA GLN A 310 32.07 10.92 0.30
C GLN A 310 32.12 12.11 1.27
N HIS A 311 32.43 13.31 0.80
CA HIS A 311 32.45 14.55 1.59
C HIS A 311 31.05 15.13 1.85
N GLN A 312 30.08 14.83 1.00
CA GLN A 312 28.72 15.33 1.13
C GLN A 312 28.06 14.92 2.46
N CYS A 313 27.24 15.81 3.02
CA CYS A 313 26.29 15.49 4.07
C CYS A 313 24.96 14.96 3.47
N GLY A 314 24.20 14.22 4.29
CA GLY A 314 22.82 13.83 4.01
C GLY A 314 21.85 14.57 4.91
N PHE A 315 20.65 14.85 4.42
CA PHE A 315 19.60 15.52 5.18
C PHE A 315 18.83 14.49 6.02
N SER A 316 18.80 14.67 7.34
CA SER A 316 17.98 13.87 8.26
C SER A 316 16.49 14.13 8.01
N LEU A 317 15.69 13.06 7.90
CA LEU A 317 14.23 13.10 7.78
C LEU A 317 13.58 12.27 8.91
N ALA A 318 14.33 12.05 9.99
CA ALA A 318 13.87 11.29 11.14
C ALA A 318 12.62 11.94 11.77
N SER A 319 11.78 11.13 12.42
CA SER A 319 10.48 11.57 12.96
C SER A 319 10.56 12.61 14.08
N ASN A 320 11.75 12.84 14.65
CA ASN A 320 12.01 13.87 15.64
C ASN A 320 12.46 15.20 15.04
N GLU A 321 12.66 15.27 13.72
CA GLU A 321 12.91 16.52 13.01
C GLU A 321 11.60 17.31 12.87
N SER A 322 11.75 18.63 12.73
CA SER A 322 10.66 19.52 12.33
C SER A 322 11.02 20.16 11.00
N ASN A 323 10.05 20.77 10.33
CA ASN A 323 10.25 21.46 9.06
C ASN A 323 10.67 20.51 7.92
N LEU A 324 10.20 19.26 7.98
CA LEU A 324 10.53 18.18 7.04
C LEU A 324 10.27 18.56 5.57
N GLY A 325 9.24 19.36 5.31
CA GLY A 325 8.93 19.92 3.99
C GLY A 325 10.09 20.73 3.43
N ASN A 326 10.63 21.66 4.21
CA ASN A 326 11.76 22.49 3.79
C ASN A 326 13.09 21.71 3.75
N ILE A 327 13.28 20.74 4.65
CA ILE A 327 14.44 19.85 4.61
C ILE A 327 14.46 19.05 3.30
N PHE A 328 13.33 18.43 2.94
CA PHE A 328 13.24 17.67 1.69
C PHE A 328 13.37 18.57 0.46
N LYS A 329 12.85 19.80 0.54
CA LYS A 329 13.08 20.81 -0.50
C LYS A 329 14.57 21.11 -0.70
N ALA A 330 15.36 21.18 0.37
CA ALA A 330 16.80 21.39 0.27
C ALA A 330 17.51 20.26 -0.50
N VAL A 331 17.03 19.02 -0.37
CA VAL A 331 17.53 17.86 -1.14
C VAL A 331 17.34 18.11 -2.64
N ILE A 332 16.09 18.40 -3.03
CA ILE A 332 15.67 18.68 -4.41
C ILE A 332 16.45 19.86 -4.99
N ASP A 333 16.56 20.96 -4.24
CA ASP A 333 17.27 22.16 -4.67
C ASP A 333 18.77 21.89 -4.88
N GLY A 334 19.40 21.13 -3.97
CA GLY A 334 20.80 20.73 -4.09
C GLY A 334 21.06 19.91 -5.36
N GLN A 335 20.16 18.98 -5.68
CA GLN A 335 20.25 18.19 -6.91
C GLN A 335 20.11 19.07 -8.17
N LYS A 336 19.16 20.00 -8.19
CA LYS A 336 18.97 20.92 -9.32
C LYS A 336 20.17 21.84 -9.55
N LEU A 337 20.79 22.32 -8.47
CA LEU A 337 22.03 23.11 -8.55
C LEU A 337 23.16 22.28 -9.17
N LEU A 338 23.30 21.02 -8.74
CA LEU A 338 24.31 20.12 -9.30
C LEU A 338 24.07 19.81 -10.78
N GLN A 339 22.82 19.55 -11.16
CA GLN A 339 22.43 19.33 -12.55
C GLN A 339 22.81 20.54 -13.42
N THR A 340 22.50 21.75 -12.95
CA THR A 340 22.84 23.01 -13.64
C THR A 340 24.36 23.16 -13.80
N ALA A 341 25.13 22.81 -12.77
CA ALA A 341 26.59 22.96 -12.78
C ALA A 341 27.32 21.93 -13.65
N ARG A 342 26.83 20.67 -13.70
CA ARG A 342 27.50 19.57 -14.43
C ARG A 342 26.95 19.34 -15.83
N GLY A 343 25.71 19.78 -16.11
CA GLY A 343 25.01 19.44 -17.35
C GLY A 343 24.68 17.95 -17.47
N SER A 344 24.64 17.21 -16.36
CA SER A 344 24.32 15.78 -16.32
C SER A 344 23.19 15.50 -15.34
N ALA A 345 22.35 14.53 -15.69
CA ALA A 345 21.39 13.92 -14.78
C ALA A 345 22.10 13.29 -13.56
N ASN A 346 21.38 13.14 -12.46
CA ASN A 346 21.83 12.46 -11.25
C ASN A 346 20.64 11.67 -10.67
N TYR A 347 20.73 11.20 -9.43
CA TYR A 347 19.60 10.59 -8.73
C TYR A 347 19.68 10.89 -7.24
N ASP A 348 18.55 11.21 -6.64
CA ASP A 348 18.48 11.34 -5.19
C ASP A 348 18.51 9.93 -4.59
N GLU A 349 19.23 9.74 -3.48
CA GLU A 349 19.19 8.50 -2.71
C GLU A 349 18.40 8.73 -1.42
N LEU A 350 17.26 8.06 -1.31
CA LEU A 350 16.45 8.01 -0.09
C LEU A 350 16.81 6.76 0.71
N ILE A 351 17.04 6.91 2.01
CA ILE A 351 17.25 5.78 2.91
C ILE A 351 15.98 5.57 3.72
N LEU A 352 15.23 4.52 3.39
CA LEU A 352 14.07 4.11 4.15
C LEU A 352 14.49 3.19 5.31
N GLY A 353 13.84 3.34 6.45
CA GLY A 353 14.03 2.48 7.61
C GLY A 353 13.64 1.04 7.30
N VAL A 354 14.31 0.10 7.97
CA VAL A 354 14.03 -1.33 7.81
C VAL A 354 12.79 -1.66 8.65
N PRO A 355 11.67 -2.14 8.06
CA PRO A 355 10.50 -2.54 8.82
C PRO A 355 10.78 -3.76 9.71
N ALA A 356 9.84 -4.13 10.58
CA ALA A 356 9.97 -5.33 11.40
C ALA A 356 10.15 -6.59 10.54
N TYR A 357 11.11 -7.42 10.93
CA TYR A 357 11.50 -8.61 10.17
C TYR A 357 11.85 -9.78 11.10
N ASN A 358 11.72 -10.97 10.55
CA ASN A 358 12.22 -12.21 11.10
C ASN A 358 13.54 -12.59 10.41
N LYS A 359 14.60 -12.74 11.21
CA LYS A 359 15.89 -13.28 10.73
C LYS A 359 15.78 -14.80 10.63
N VAL A 360 15.93 -15.33 9.42
CA VAL A 360 15.89 -16.77 9.15
C VAL A 360 17.27 -17.22 8.70
N THR A 361 17.71 -18.37 9.20
CA THR A 361 18.94 -19.03 8.74
C THR A 361 18.55 -20.38 8.14
N ASP A 362 18.91 -20.61 6.88
CA ASP A 362 18.64 -21.89 6.22
C ASP A 362 19.59 -23.01 6.70
N ALA A 363 19.37 -24.24 6.24
CA ALA A 363 20.19 -25.40 6.60
C ALA A 363 21.66 -25.28 6.14
N ASN A 364 21.96 -24.37 5.19
CA ASN A 364 23.29 -24.11 4.67
C ASN A 364 23.97 -22.92 5.37
N GLY A 365 23.31 -22.30 6.35
CA GLY A 365 23.82 -21.13 7.08
C GLY A 365 23.58 -19.79 6.37
N ASN A 366 22.82 -19.75 5.28
CA ASN A 366 22.47 -18.50 4.62
C ASN A 366 21.42 -17.75 5.43
N VAL A 367 21.62 -16.45 5.59
CA VAL A 367 20.73 -15.58 6.37
C VAL A 367 19.84 -14.78 5.45
N SER A 368 18.52 -14.86 5.67
CA SER A 368 17.51 -13.97 5.09
C SER A 368 16.81 -13.17 6.18
N TYR A 369 16.21 -12.05 5.79
CA TYR A 369 15.47 -11.15 6.67
C TYR A 369 14.09 -10.95 6.07
N ASN A 370 13.13 -11.76 6.52
CA ASN A 370 11.81 -11.80 5.93
C ASN A 370 10.92 -10.77 6.63
N ILE A 371 10.29 -9.87 5.89
CA ILE A 371 9.37 -8.87 6.49
C ILE A 371 8.19 -9.58 7.16
N ASP A 372 7.84 -9.15 8.38
CA ASP A 372 6.79 -9.79 9.20
C ASP A 372 5.39 -9.61 8.61
N ASN A 373 5.12 -8.42 8.07
CA ASN A 373 3.83 -8.06 7.47
C ASN A 373 4.03 -7.42 6.09
N PRO A 374 4.34 -8.20 5.04
CA PRO A 374 4.55 -7.64 3.70
C PRO A 374 3.31 -6.92 3.15
N LYS A 375 2.11 -7.27 3.64
CA LYS A 375 0.85 -6.63 3.24
C LYS A 375 0.76 -5.17 3.66
N SER A 376 1.42 -4.76 4.75
CA SER A 376 1.44 -3.36 5.19
C SER A 376 2.40 -2.49 4.39
N LEU A 377 3.37 -3.06 3.67
CA LEU A 377 4.29 -2.26 2.86
C LEU A 377 3.55 -1.47 1.78
N PRO A 378 3.85 -0.16 1.59
CA PRO A 378 3.14 0.71 0.67
C PRO A 378 3.54 0.47 -0.79
N ILE A 379 3.67 -0.79 -1.23
CA ILE A 379 3.95 -1.13 -2.63
C ILE A 379 2.73 -0.79 -3.49
N GLU A 380 2.96 0.07 -4.48
CA GLU A 380 1.99 0.55 -5.46
C GLU A 380 2.05 -0.28 -6.74
N ALA A 381 3.26 -0.51 -7.25
CA ALA A 381 3.49 -1.27 -8.47
C ALA A 381 4.80 -2.06 -8.41
N PHE A 382 4.88 -3.12 -9.21
CA PHE A 382 6.15 -3.67 -9.68
C PHE A 382 6.43 -3.12 -11.07
N PHE A 383 7.68 -2.89 -11.41
CA PHE A 383 8.03 -2.35 -12.72
C PHE A 383 9.12 -3.15 -13.42
N TYR A 384 9.16 -3.02 -14.74
CA TYR A 384 10.23 -3.55 -15.58
C TYR A 384 10.66 -2.53 -16.64
N THR A 385 11.89 -2.66 -17.14
CA THR A 385 12.46 -1.78 -18.20
C THR A 385 12.76 -2.53 -19.50
N ASN A 386 12.77 -3.87 -19.46
CA ASN A 386 13.00 -4.72 -20.62
C ASN A 386 12.37 -6.12 -20.46
N ALA A 387 12.50 -6.97 -21.47
CA ALA A 387 11.90 -8.30 -21.48
C ALA A 387 12.38 -9.24 -20.34
N THR A 388 13.64 -9.13 -19.92
CA THR A 388 14.14 -9.88 -18.76
C THR A 388 13.45 -9.39 -17.50
N GLY A 389 13.40 -8.07 -17.31
CA GLY A 389 12.72 -7.44 -16.18
C GLY A 389 11.24 -7.74 -16.11
N LEU A 390 10.56 -7.91 -17.26
CA LEU A 390 9.15 -8.29 -17.28
C LEU A 390 8.94 -9.63 -16.57
N THR A 391 9.73 -10.65 -16.90
CA THR A 391 9.68 -11.95 -16.22
C THR A 391 9.95 -11.82 -14.72
N GLU A 392 10.86 -10.94 -14.31
CA GLU A 392 11.14 -10.67 -12.89
C GLU A 392 9.95 -10.01 -12.19
N ALA A 393 9.37 -8.96 -12.80
CA ALA A 393 8.22 -8.22 -12.25
C ALA A 393 6.96 -9.08 -12.15
N GLN A 394 6.75 -9.98 -13.11
CA GLN A 394 5.74 -11.02 -13.07
C GLN A 394 5.95 -11.98 -11.89
N GLY A 395 7.21 -12.37 -11.63
CA GLY A 395 7.57 -13.13 -10.44
C GLY A 395 7.25 -12.37 -9.14
N TYR A 396 7.54 -11.07 -9.08
CA TYR A 396 7.21 -10.22 -7.92
C TYR A 396 5.71 -10.17 -7.65
N GLN A 397 4.92 -9.95 -8.69
CA GLN A 397 3.46 -9.90 -8.60
C GLN A 397 2.90 -11.20 -8.04
N LYS A 398 3.32 -12.34 -8.60
CA LYS A 398 2.90 -13.66 -8.14
C LYS A 398 3.28 -13.90 -6.68
N ASP A 399 4.55 -13.67 -6.35
CA ASP A 399 5.07 -13.84 -4.99
C ASP A 399 4.30 -12.98 -3.97
N TYR A 400 4.03 -11.72 -4.30
CA TYR A 400 3.33 -10.81 -3.41
C TYR A 400 1.87 -11.21 -3.22
N LEU A 401 1.21 -11.63 -4.30
CA LEU A 401 -0.17 -12.11 -4.26
C LEU A 401 -0.27 -13.39 -3.41
N GLU A 402 0.64 -14.34 -3.56
CA GLU A 402 0.71 -15.56 -2.74
C GLU A 402 0.98 -15.25 -1.27
N ALA A 403 1.88 -14.31 -0.98
CA ALA A 403 2.25 -13.96 0.40
C ALA A 403 1.20 -13.12 1.13
N THR A 404 0.41 -12.31 0.41
CA THR A 404 -0.44 -11.27 1.03
C THR A 404 -1.92 -11.34 0.67
N GLY A 405 -2.28 -12.12 -0.36
CA GLY A 405 -3.59 -12.07 -1.00
C GLY A 405 -3.91 -10.74 -1.68
N THR A 406 -2.91 -9.88 -1.91
CA THR A 406 -3.09 -8.54 -2.48
C THR A 406 -2.49 -8.48 -3.88
N TYR A 407 -3.30 -8.12 -4.86
CA TYR A 407 -2.84 -7.86 -6.22
C TYR A 407 -2.12 -6.50 -6.32
N VAL A 408 -0.92 -6.51 -6.91
CA VAL A 408 -0.11 -5.34 -7.26
C VAL A 408 0.20 -5.40 -8.76
N PRO A 409 -0.13 -4.37 -9.55
CA PRO A 409 0.09 -4.39 -10.99
C PRO A 409 1.56 -4.33 -11.38
N VAL A 410 1.86 -4.90 -12.55
CA VAL A 410 3.14 -4.73 -13.25
C VAL A 410 2.99 -3.60 -14.26
N VAL A 411 3.93 -2.65 -14.27
CA VAL A 411 3.99 -1.53 -15.22
C VAL A 411 5.34 -1.48 -15.93
N GLN A 412 5.34 -1.06 -17.19
CA GLN A 412 6.57 -0.72 -17.90
C GLN A 412 7.08 0.63 -17.40
N PHE A 413 8.36 0.67 -17.04
CA PHE A 413 9.12 1.87 -16.71
C PHE A 413 10.10 2.14 -17.85
N ASP A 414 9.88 3.22 -18.59
CA ASP A 414 10.77 3.62 -19.68
C ASP A 414 11.57 4.87 -19.29
N LEU A 415 12.90 4.74 -19.29
CA LEU A 415 13.83 5.85 -19.08
C LEU A 415 14.33 6.37 -20.43
N ASP A 416 13.96 7.60 -20.79
CA ASP A 416 14.58 8.30 -21.90
C ASP A 416 15.99 8.75 -21.51
N THR A 417 17.00 8.00 -21.96
CA THR A 417 18.42 8.29 -21.66
C THR A 417 18.95 9.61 -22.21
N THR A 418 18.20 10.28 -23.10
CA THR A 418 18.55 11.61 -23.63
C THR A 418 18.11 12.70 -22.68
N THR A 419 16.90 12.59 -22.12
CA THR A 419 16.29 13.63 -21.28
C THR A 419 16.33 13.31 -19.79
N GLY A 420 16.56 12.05 -19.41
CA GLY A 420 16.42 11.53 -18.05
C GLY A 420 14.96 11.41 -17.58
N LYS A 421 13.99 11.56 -18.50
CA LYS A 421 12.56 11.47 -18.16
C LYS A 421 12.09 10.03 -18.10
N VAL A 422 11.08 9.81 -17.26
CA VAL A 422 10.47 8.51 -17.01
C VAL A 422 9.03 8.52 -17.50
N THR A 423 8.59 7.42 -18.11
CA THR A 423 7.17 7.18 -18.41
C THR A 423 6.72 5.81 -17.90
N TYR A 424 5.46 5.74 -17.47
CA TYR A 424 4.84 4.51 -16.99
C TYR A 424 3.75 4.06 -17.97
N THR A 425 3.82 2.81 -18.43
CA THR A 425 2.80 2.22 -19.30
C THR A 425 2.28 0.93 -18.69
N TYR A 426 0.96 0.72 -18.74
CA TYR A 426 0.36 -0.54 -18.34
C TYR A 426 -0.07 -1.35 -19.57
N ASN A 427 0.31 -2.63 -19.62
CA ASN A 427 -0.28 -3.58 -20.55
C ASN A 427 -0.93 -4.75 -19.80
N LYS A 428 -2.17 -5.10 -20.20
CA LYS A 428 -2.92 -6.23 -19.62
C LYS A 428 -2.20 -7.57 -19.81
N ALA A 429 -1.45 -7.72 -20.91
CA ALA A 429 -0.71 -8.94 -21.23
C ALA A 429 0.51 -9.18 -20.32
N ASP A 430 0.98 -8.15 -19.62
CA ASP A 430 2.14 -8.25 -18.73
C ASP A 430 1.77 -8.86 -17.37
N GLN A 431 0.48 -8.98 -17.06
CA GLN A 431 0.00 -9.44 -15.77
C GLN A 431 -0.05 -10.98 -15.72
N THR A 432 0.27 -11.56 -14.56
CA THR A 432 0.23 -13.00 -14.28
C THR A 432 -0.98 -13.43 -13.46
N ASP A 433 -1.97 -12.55 -13.33
CA ASP A 433 -3.22 -12.76 -12.60
C ASP A 433 -4.13 -13.81 -13.24
N SER A 434 -3.70 -15.06 -13.19
CA SER A 434 -4.55 -16.22 -13.39
C SER A 434 -5.25 -16.59 -12.07
N TYR A 435 -5.76 -15.61 -11.31
CA TYR A 435 -6.46 -15.88 -10.06
C TYR A 435 -7.85 -16.53 -10.26
N ASN A 436 -8.25 -16.90 -11.49
CA ASN A 436 -9.43 -17.73 -11.76
C ASN A 436 -9.38 -18.44 -13.13
N GLN A 437 -8.36 -19.26 -13.41
CA GLN A 437 -8.46 -20.22 -14.53
C GLN A 437 -8.54 -21.70 -14.11
N ASN A 438 -8.34 -22.06 -12.85
CA ASN A 438 -8.16 -23.47 -12.47
C ASN A 438 -8.99 -23.97 -11.26
N ASN A 439 -10.24 -23.50 -11.10
CA ASN A 439 -11.26 -24.26 -10.39
C ASN A 439 -12.41 -24.56 -11.38
N GLN A 440 -12.11 -25.44 -12.35
CA GLN A 440 -13.13 -26.13 -13.13
C GLN A 440 -13.72 -27.27 -12.32
#